data_AF-W4EVR1-F1
#
_entry.id   AF-W4EVR1-F1
#
_cell.length_a   1.000
_cell.length_b   1.000
_cell.length_c   1.000
_cell.angle_alpha   90.00
_cell.angle_beta   90.00
_cell.angle_gamma   90.00
#
_symmetry.space_group_name_H-M   'P 1'
#
loop_
_entity.id
_entity.type
_entity.pdbx_description
1 polymer ?
#
loop_
_entity_poly.entity_id
_entity_poly.type
_entity_poly.pdbx_seq_one_letter_code
_entity_poly.pdbx_strand_id
1 'polypeptide(L)'
;MTTEKLKQYIALFGGLLSAVLLFLGSLGVDLWWFNDNTIDTFINVLITAVPFILVVYGVYKNSYIVTKQAKEQEELLKQKGLK
;
A
#
# COMPACT_ATOMS: atom_id res chain seq x y z
N MET A 1 -15.27 4.27 7.56
CA MET A 1 -15.58 3.74 6.21
C MET A 1 -15.75 2.23 6.33
N THR A 2 -16.86 1.64 5.85
CA THR A 2 -17.06 0.19 5.91
C THR A 2 -16.39 -0.48 4.70
N THR A 3 -15.97 -1.74 4.84
CA THR A 3 -15.33 -2.52 3.77
C THR A 3 -16.20 -2.56 2.49
N GLU A 4 -17.51 -2.70 2.66
CA GLU A 4 -18.45 -2.73 1.53
C GLU A 4 -18.54 -1.39 0.79
N LYS A 5 -18.60 -0.27 1.51
CA LYS A 5 -18.56 1.06 0.87
C LYS A 5 -17.23 1.31 0.16
N LEU A 6 -16.11 0.85 0.72
CA LEU A 6 -14.80 0.96 0.08
C LEU A 6 -14.77 0.19 -1.25
N LYS A 7 -15.25 -1.06 -1.29
CA LYS A 7 -15.36 -1.83 -2.53
C LYS A 7 -16.22 -1.13 -3.58
N GLN A 8 -17.36 -0.57 -3.16
CA GLN A 8 -18.24 0.20 -4.06
C GLN A 8 -17.53 1.41 -4.66
N TYR A 9 -16.76 2.16 -3.88
CA TYR A 9 -15.97 3.27 -4.41
C TYR A 9 -14.89 2.79 -5.38
N ILE A 10 -14.16 1.73 -5.05
CA ILE A 10 -13.15 1.15 -5.96
C ILE A 10 -13.80 0.74 -7.29
N ALA A 11 -14.97 0.09 -7.25
CA ALA A 11 -15.70 -0.30 -8.45
C ALA A 11 -16.19 0.92 -9.26
N LEU A 12 -16.72 1.95 -8.59
CA LEU A 12 -17.19 3.18 -9.24
C LEU A 12 -16.05 3.92 -9.96
N PHE A 13 -14.96 4.17 -9.25
CA PHE A 13 -13.80 4.86 -9.82
C PHE A 13 -13.10 4.02 -10.88
N GLY A 14 -12.96 2.70 -10.66
CA GLY A 14 -12.42 1.78 -11.66
C GLY A 14 -13.26 1.78 -12.94
N GLY A 15 -14.58 1.66 -12.84
CA GLY A 15 -15.49 1.70 -13.98
C GLY A 15 -15.43 3.02 -14.74
N LEU A 16 -15.39 4.15 -14.03
CA LEU A 16 -15.24 5.47 -14.63
C LEU A 16 -13.92 5.60 -15.41
N LEU A 17 -12.81 5.20 -14.81
CA LEU A 17 -11.49 5.25 -15.45
C LEU A 17 -11.42 4.35 -16.68
N SER A 18 -12.02 3.16 -16.63
CA SER A 18 -12.14 2.27 -17.79
C SER A 18 -12.95 2.92 -18.93
N ALA A 19 -14.06 3.59 -18.60
CA ALA A 19 -14.87 4.29 -19.61
C ALA A 19 -14.09 5.46 -20.24
N VAL A 20 -13.33 6.21 -19.44
CA VAL A 20 -12.44 7.28 -19.95
C VAL A 20 -11.36 6.71 -20.87
N LEU A 21 -10.73 5.59 -20.50
CA LEU A 21 -9.73 4.93 -21.34
C LEU A 21 -10.31 4.53 -22.71
N LEU A 22 -11.49 3.91 -22.72
CA LEU A 22 -12.17 3.53 -23.96
C LEU A 22 -12.53 4.75 -24.82
N PHE A 23 -12.98 5.84 -24.18
CA PHE A 23 -13.26 7.09 -24.88
C PHE A 23 -11.99 7.68 -25.52
N LEU A 24 -10.86 7.67 -24.80
CA LEU A 24 -9.57 8.11 -25.36
C LEU A 24 -9.17 7.26 -26.57
N GLY A 25 -9.35 5.94 -26.50
CA GLY A 25 -9.16 5.05 -27.66
C GLY A 25 -10.06 5.40 -28.84
N SER A 26 -11.32 5.79 -28.60
CA SER A 26 -12.23 6.24 -29.67
C SER A 26 -11.78 7.54 -30.35
N LEU A 27 -10.97 8.37 -29.66
CA LEU A 27 -10.36 9.57 -30.21
C LEU A 27 -9.02 9.30 -30.93
N GLY A 28 -8.59 8.03 -31.00
CA GLY A 28 -7.29 7.63 -31.56
C GLY A 28 -6.11 7.82 -30.61
N VAL A 29 -6.36 8.01 -29.31
CA VAL A 29 -5.30 8.07 -28.29
C VAL A 29 -5.00 6.65 -27.82
N ASP A 30 -3.96 6.06 -28.40
CA ASP A 30 -3.50 4.72 -28.04
C ASP A 30 -2.40 4.75 -26.98
N LEU A 31 -2.71 4.19 -25.81
CA LEU A 31 -1.74 3.97 -24.74
C LEU A 31 -1.05 2.62 -24.91
N TRP A 32 -0.04 2.54 -25.80
CA TRP A 32 0.67 1.28 -26.13
C TRP A 32 1.27 0.55 -24.91
N TRP A 33 1.60 1.28 -23.84
CA TRP A 33 2.10 0.75 -22.59
C TRP A 33 1.00 0.22 -21.68
N PHE A 34 -0.26 0.59 -21.87
CA PHE A 34 -1.41 0.12 -21.08
C PHE A 34 -1.94 -1.18 -21.69
N ASN A 35 -1.23 -2.28 -21.43
CA ASN A 35 -1.54 -3.62 -21.89
C ASN A 35 -1.45 -4.62 -20.72
N ASP A 36 -1.93 -5.84 -20.94
CA ASP A 36 -2.01 -6.88 -19.91
C ASP A 36 -0.67 -7.12 -19.22
N ASN A 37 0.44 -7.15 -19.97
CA ASN A 37 1.77 -7.38 -19.40
C ASN A 37 2.19 -6.27 -18.42
N THR A 38 1.95 -5.00 -18.77
CA THR A 38 2.26 -3.87 -17.88
C THR A 38 1.33 -3.85 -16.67
N ILE A 39 0.05 -4.17 -16.86
CA ILE A 39 -0.94 -4.25 -15.78
C ILE A 39 -0.55 -5.35 -14.78
N ASP A 40 -0.26 -6.55 -15.26
CA ASP A 40 0.15 -7.69 -14.43
C ASP A 40 1.44 -7.41 -13.67
N THR A 41 2.43 -6.81 -14.36
CA THR A 41 3.69 -6.40 -13.72
C THR A 41 3.44 -5.38 -12.61
N PHE A 42 2.56 -4.41 -12.85
CA PHE A 42 2.22 -3.41 -11.84
C PHE A 42 1.46 -4.02 -10.65
N ILE A 43 0.53 -4.95 -10.89
CA ILE A 43 -0.16 -5.70 -9.84
C ILE A 43 0.85 -6.47 -8.98
N ASN A 44 1.83 -7.14 -9.61
CA ASN A 44 2.88 -7.86 -8.89
C ASN A 44 3.74 -6.93 -8.01
N VAL A 45 4.03 -5.71 -8.47
CA VAL A 45 4.71 -4.69 -7.65
C VAL A 45 3.86 -4.35 -6.42
N LEU A 46 2.56 -4.10 -6.58
CA LEU A 46 1.66 -3.78 -5.46
C LEU A 46 1.56 -4.93 -4.45
N ILE A 47 1.42 -6.17 -4.92
CA ILE A 47 1.37 -7.36 -4.06
C ILE A 47 2.68 -7.51 -3.27
N THR A 48 3.83 -7.33 -3.94
CA THR A 48 5.16 -7.43 -3.32
C THR A 48 5.43 -6.26 -2.36
N ALA A 49 4.84 -5.09 -2.60
CA ALA A 49 4.97 -3.95 -1.70
C ALA A 49 4.28 -4.17 -0.35
N VAL A 50 3.23 -5.00 -0.26
CA VAL A 50 2.53 -5.28 1.00
C VAL A 50 3.45 -5.82 2.10
N PRO A 51 4.18 -6.94 1.93
CA PRO A 51 5.08 -7.44 2.96
C PRO A 51 6.20 -6.44 3.27
N PHE A 52 6.70 -5.70 2.27
CA PHE A 52 7.69 -4.65 2.50
C PHE A 52 7.17 -3.55 3.43
N ILE A 53 5.97 -3.02 3.17
CA ILE A 53 5.33 -1.99 4.02
C ILE A 53 5.11 -2.51 5.43
N LEU A 54 4.68 -3.77 5.59
CA LEU A 54 4.50 -4.38 6.91
C LEU A 54 5.82 -4.49 7.68
N VAL A 55 6.92 -4.87 7.03
CA VAL A 55 8.26 -4.92 7.63
C VAL A 55 8.71 -3.53 8.03
N VAL A 56 8.62 -2.54 7.12
CA VAL A 56 8.98 -1.14 7.40
C VAL A 56 8.16 -0.59 8.57
N TYR A 57 6.85 -0.83 8.59
CA TYR A 57 5.98 -0.42 9.68
C TYR A 57 6.34 -1.11 11.00
N GLY A 58 6.66 -2.41 10.97
CA GLY A 58 7.12 -3.17 12.12
C GLY A 58 8.42 -2.63 12.70
N VAL A 59 9.41 -2.37 11.83
CA VAL A 59 10.69 -1.74 12.23
C VAL A 59 10.44 -0.35 12.79
N TYR A 60 9.64 0.48 12.13
CA TYR A 60 9.31 1.83 12.63
C TYR A 60 8.72 1.79 14.04
N LYS A 61 7.80 0.85 14.30
CA LYS A 61 7.14 0.73 15.61
C LYS A 61 8.06 0.14 16.70
N ASN A 62 8.88 -0.85 16.34
CA ASN A 62 9.79 -1.54 17.26
C ASN A 62 11.16 -0.85 17.41
N SER A 63 11.48 0.13 16.56
CA SER A 63 12.70 0.90 16.70
C SER A 63 12.54 1.88 17.86
N TYR A 64 13.38 1.68 18.89
CA TYR A 64 13.51 2.50 20.12
C TYR A 64 13.73 4.00 19.85
N ILE A 65 14.06 4.33 18.61
CA ILE A 65 14.35 5.68 18.15
C ILE A 65 13.07 6.53 18.01
N VAL A 66 11.90 5.91 17.74
CA VAL A 66 10.70 6.67 17.33
C VAL A 66 9.53 6.58 18.31
N THR A 67 9.33 5.46 19.00
CA THR A 67 8.16 5.29 19.88
C THR A 67 8.53 5.43 21.37
N LYS A 68 7.83 6.33 22.07
CA LYS A 68 8.01 6.61 23.51
C LYS A 68 7.93 5.35 24.38
N GLN A 69 7.04 4.42 24.01
CA GLN A 69 6.83 3.13 24.68
C GLN A 69 8.06 2.20 24.59
N ALA A 70 8.77 2.17 23.46
CA ALA A 70 9.96 1.33 23.33
C ALA A 70 11.10 1.85 24.20
N LYS A 71 11.19 3.17 24.37
CA LYS A 71 12.16 3.83 25.25
C LYS A 71 11.88 3.55 26.74
N GLU A 72 10.61 3.64 27.14
CA GLU A 72 10.16 3.28 28.51
C GLU A 72 10.37 1.79 28.80
N GLN A 73 10.15 0.90 27.82
CA GLN A 73 10.46 -0.53 27.96
C GLN A 73 11.96 -0.79 28.12
N GLU A 74 12.82 -0.06 27.41
CA GLU A 74 14.27 -0.19 27.56
C GLU A 74 14.74 0.27 28.95
N GLU A 75 14.23 1.39 29.46
CA GLU A 75 14.51 1.86 30.82
C GLU A 75 14.05 0.86 31.88
N LEU A 76 12.86 0.27 31.73
CA LEU A 76 12.35 -0.77 32.63
C LEU A 76 13.18 -2.05 32.57
N LEU A 77 13.65 -2.45 31.38
CA LEU A 77 14.51 -3.63 31.22
C LEU A 77 15.88 -3.42 31.86
N LYS A 78 16.47 -2.22 31.73
CA LYS A 78 17.71 -1.82 32.40
C LYS A 78 17.55 -1.80 33.92
N GLN A 79 16.45 -1.23 34.44
CA GLN A 79 16.16 -1.22 35.88
C GLN A 79 16.01 -2.63 36.46
N LYS A 80 15.51 -3.59 35.66
CA LYS A 80 15.35 -5.00 36.06
C LYS A 80 16.62 -5.83 35.85
N GLY A 81 17.70 -5.26 35.30
CA GLY A 81 18.94 -5.99 35.02
C GLY A 81 18.81 -7.07 33.95
N LEU A 82 17.77 -6.99 33.11
CA LEU A 82 17.47 -7.96 32.06
C LEU A 82 18.09 -7.57 30.70
N LYS A 83 18.71 -6.39 30.62
CA LYS A 83 19.39 -5.87 29.42
C LYS A 83 20.40 -4.79 29.80
#